data_AF-A0A1D2V0S9-F1
#
_entry.id   AF-A0A1D2V0S9-F1
#
_cell.length_a   1.000
_cell.length_b   1.000
_cell.length_c   1.000
_cell.angle_alpha   90.00
_cell.angle_beta   90.00
_cell.angle_gamma   90.00
#
_symmetry.space_group_name_H-M   'P 1'
#
loop_
_entity.id
_entity.type
_entity.pdbx_description
1 polymer ?
#
loop_
_entity_poly.entity_id
_entity_poly.type
_entity_poly.pdbx_seq_one_letter_code
_entity_poly.pdbx_strand_id
1 'polypeptide(L)'
;MSSDYLNFIDTAMSVAGRSHLPIYSCKYSKRKYTQHQLLTLVLFKDYINENYRKFVKLVELMDRVQSKIGIKQVPHFTTLHKFTNRISSFYFNSLLHQTLKLFYSHGEKIPLVAIDSSGFTGGHCSYYYSVRTGKKVHCNWF
;
A
#
# COMPACT_ATOMS: atom_id res chain seq x y z
N MET A 1 8.10 19.54 4.60
CA MET A 1 7.37 18.35 4.11
C MET A 1 7.56 18.27 2.61
N SER A 2 7.99 17.13 2.07
CA SER A 2 8.22 16.99 0.62
C SER A 2 6.92 17.19 -0.15
N SER A 3 7.00 17.87 -1.30
CA SER A 3 5.90 18.03 -2.26
C SER A 3 5.30 16.69 -2.68
N ASP A 4 6.11 15.64 -2.63
CA ASP A 4 5.83 14.35 -3.25
C ASP A 4 4.67 13.62 -2.58
N TYR A 5 4.52 13.74 -1.25
CA TYR A 5 3.37 13.15 -0.54
C TYR A 5 2.05 13.81 -0.95
N LEU A 6 2.04 15.14 -1.12
CA LEU A 6 0.84 15.85 -1.53
C LEU A 6 0.48 15.53 -2.98
N ASN A 7 1.48 15.47 -3.85
CA ASN A 7 1.31 15.05 -5.24
C ASN A 7 0.79 13.60 -5.33
N PHE A 8 1.32 12.69 -4.50
CA PHE A 8 0.86 11.32 -4.44
C PHE A 8 -0.60 11.25 -4.01
N ILE A 9 -1.00 11.98 -2.98
CA ILE A 9 -2.39 12.05 -2.55
C ILE A 9 -3.31 12.58 -3.65
N ASP A 10 -2.89 13.59 -4.42
CA ASP A 10 -3.67 14.09 -5.57
C ASP A 10 -3.88 13.01 -6.64
N THR A 11 -2.83 12.26 -6.97
CA THR A 11 -2.95 11.13 -7.90
C THR A 11 -3.82 10.01 -7.35
N ALA A 12 -3.69 9.67 -6.06
CA ALA A 12 -4.45 8.61 -5.41
C ALA A 12 -5.94 8.96 -5.31
N MET A 13 -6.30 10.22 -5.02
CA MET A 13 -7.68 10.68 -5.04
C MET A 13 -8.28 10.62 -6.45
N SER A 14 -7.51 10.97 -7.47
CA SER A 14 -7.93 10.88 -8.87
C SER A 14 -8.21 9.43 -9.29
N VAL A 15 -7.35 8.48 -8.86
CA VAL A 15 -7.57 7.04 -9.09
C VAL A 15 -8.76 6.54 -8.27
N ALA A 16 -8.87 6.94 -7.00
CA ALA A 16 -9.98 6.54 -6.14
C ALA A 16 -11.34 6.97 -6.72
N GLY A 17 -11.43 8.17 -7.29
CA GLY A 17 -12.63 8.64 -8.00
C GLY A 17 -12.98 7.81 -9.25
N ARG A 18 -11.98 7.21 -9.90
CA ARG A 18 -12.15 6.33 -11.07
C ARG A 18 -12.30 4.85 -10.72
N SER A 19 -12.15 4.49 -9.45
CA SER A 19 -12.16 3.09 -8.98
C SER A 19 -13.54 2.42 -9.01
N HIS A 20 -14.57 3.02 -9.59
CA HIS A 20 -15.95 2.50 -9.60
C HIS A 20 -16.53 2.09 -8.24
N LEU A 21 -15.84 2.38 -7.12
CA LEU A 21 -16.31 2.09 -5.78
C LEU A 21 -17.46 3.04 -5.45
N PRO A 22 -18.55 2.54 -4.85
CA PRO A 22 -19.61 3.41 -4.38
C PRO A 22 -19.07 4.29 -3.26
N ILE A 23 -19.57 5.54 -3.16
CA ILE A 23 -19.13 6.50 -2.13
C ILE A 23 -19.24 5.90 -0.71
N TYR A 24 -20.27 5.08 -0.48
CA TYR A 24 -20.49 4.34 0.76
C TYR A 24 -20.78 2.86 0.48
N SER A 25 -20.46 1.98 1.41
CA SER A 25 -20.68 0.52 1.25
C SER A 25 -22.14 0.10 1.21
N CYS A 26 -23.02 0.88 1.82
CA CYS A 26 -24.46 0.64 1.81
C CYS A 26 -25.21 1.90 2.23
N LYS A 27 -26.54 1.89 2.06
CA LYS A 27 -27.45 2.98 2.46
C LYS A 27 -27.32 3.35 3.94
N TYR A 28 -27.14 2.35 4.80
CA TYR A 28 -27.06 2.46 6.27
C TYR A 28 -25.64 2.64 6.82
N SER A 29 -24.66 2.94 5.97
CA SER A 29 -23.31 3.25 6.42
C SER A 29 -23.35 4.45 7.39
N LYS A 30 -22.44 4.48 8.37
CA LYS A 30 -22.30 5.60 9.33
C LYS A 30 -21.87 6.92 8.67
N ARG A 31 -21.46 6.90 7.39
CA ARG A 31 -21.00 8.05 6.59
C ARG A 31 -19.90 8.91 7.23
N LYS A 32 -19.14 8.33 8.16
CA LYS A 32 -17.97 8.98 8.78
C LYS A 32 -16.81 9.17 7.81
N TYR A 33 -16.61 8.18 6.94
CA TYR A 33 -15.60 8.15 5.89
C TYR A 33 -16.24 7.68 4.59
N THR A 34 -15.80 8.24 3.46
CA THR A 34 -16.14 7.69 2.15
C THR A 34 -15.22 6.52 1.81
N GLN A 35 -15.66 5.63 0.93
CA GLN A 35 -14.79 4.56 0.46
C GLN A 35 -13.56 5.10 -0.28
N HIS A 36 -13.72 6.18 -1.04
CA HIS A 36 -12.61 6.82 -1.76
C HIS A 36 -11.57 7.39 -0.80
N GLN A 37 -11.98 7.98 0.33
CA GLN A 37 -11.06 8.44 1.37
C GLN A 37 -10.29 7.27 2.00
N LEU A 38 -10.99 6.19 2.35
CA LEU A 38 -10.34 5.00 2.92
C LEU A 38 -9.38 4.35 1.91
N LEU A 39 -9.76 4.29 0.63
CA LEU A 39 -8.89 3.78 -0.44
C LEU A 39 -7.63 4.64 -0.57
N THR A 40 -7.78 5.95 -0.60
CA THR A 40 -6.65 6.90 -0.71
C THR A 40 -5.67 6.70 0.45
N LEU A 41 -6.17 6.53 1.68
CA LEU A 41 -5.34 6.27 2.85
C LEU A 41 -4.59 4.93 2.76
N VAL A 42 -5.22 3.88 2.26
CA VAL A 42 -4.57 2.57 2.11
C VAL A 42 -3.49 2.63 1.01
N LEU A 43 -3.78 3.26 -0.14
CA LEU A 43 -2.79 3.47 -1.19
C LEU A 43 -1.58 4.26 -0.67
N PHE A 44 -1.83 5.30 0.14
CA PHE A 44 -0.76 6.09 0.75
C PHE A 44 0.04 5.28 1.77
N LYS A 45 -0.62 4.40 2.54
CA LYS A 45 0.06 3.47 3.47
C LYS A 45 0.98 2.50 2.75
N ASP A 46 0.60 2.01 1.57
CA ASP A 46 1.48 1.14 0.76
C ASP A 46 2.59 1.90 0.07
N TYR A 47 2.35 3.15 -0.35
CA TYR A 47 3.39 4.03 -0.88
C TYR A 47 4.48 4.33 0.16
N ILE A 48 4.10 4.62 1.41
CA ILE A 48 5.07 4.80 2.51
C ILE A 48 5.68 3.46 2.96
N ASN A 49 5.07 2.33 2.59
CA ASN A 49 5.46 0.98 3.00
C ASN A 49 5.53 0.79 4.53
N GLU A 50 4.51 1.29 5.23
CA GLU A 50 4.44 1.23 6.70
C GLU A 50 3.32 0.34 7.22
N ASN A 51 3.44 -0.04 8.50
CA ASN A 51 2.42 -0.78 9.22
C ASN A 51 1.21 0.11 9.54
N TYR A 52 -0.02 -0.44 9.54
CA TYR A 52 -1.24 0.34 9.79
C TYR A 52 -1.21 1.21 11.07
N ARG A 53 -0.64 0.69 12.17
CA ARG A 53 -0.54 1.44 13.44
C ARG A 53 0.43 2.62 13.35
N LYS A 54 1.59 2.41 12.72
CA LYS A 54 2.60 3.47 12.51
C LYS A 54 2.07 4.51 11.53
N PHE A 55 1.44 4.05 10.45
CA PHE A 55 0.82 4.91 9.44
C PHE A 55 -0.23 5.85 10.02
N VAL A 56 -1.15 5.35 10.86
CA VAL A 56 -2.17 6.22 11.49
C VAL A 56 -1.52 7.30 12.35
N LYS A 57 -0.53 6.96 13.17
CA LYS A 57 0.23 7.93 13.96
C LYS A 57 0.95 8.95 13.08
N LEU A 58 1.49 8.51 11.95
CA LEU A 58 2.17 9.38 10.99
C LEU A 58 1.16 10.36 10.36
N VAL A 59 -0.01 9.89 9.95
CA VAL A 59 -1.07 10.75 9.38
C VAL A 59 -1.61 11.74 10.41
N GLU A 60 -1.71 11.36 11.68
CA GLU A 60 -2.08 12.26 12.78
C GLU A 60 -1.13 13.46 12.90
N LEU A 61 0.15 13.31 12.56
CA LEU A 61 1.13 14.39 12.54
C LEU A 61 1.09 15.23 11.24
N MET A 62 0.31 14.82 10.23
CA MET A 62 0.29 15.43 8.89
C MET A 62 -1.04 16.16 8.60
N ASP A 63 -1.27 17.31 9.22
CA ASP A 63 -2.51 18.09 9.05
C ASP A 63 -2.80 18.47 7.59
N ARG A 64 -1.75 18.75 6.80
CA ARG A 64 -1.89 19.07 5.38
C ARG A 64 -2.43 17.88 4.57
N VAL A 65 -1.99 16.66 4.89
CA VAL A 65 -2.49 15.44 4.24
C VAL A 65 -3.95 15.18 4.65
N GLN A 66 -4.27 15.32 5.93
CA GLN A 66 -5.64 15.17 6.42
C GLN A 66 -6.60 16.16 5.73
N SER A 67 -6.20 17.43 5.65
CA SER A 67 -6.97 18.49 5.00
C SER A 67 -7.16 18.22 3.50
N LYS A 68 -6.12 17.71 2.83
CA LYS A 68 -6.14 17.40 1.40
C LYS A 68 -7.08 16.23 1.08
N ILE A 69 -7.11 15.20 1.91
CA ILE A 69 -8.05 14.05 1.77
C ILE A 69 -9.48 14.45 2.20
N GLY A 70 -9.61 15.52 2.99
CA GLY A 70 -10.90 15.99 3.51
C GLY A 70 -11.43 15.12 4.65
N ILE A 71 -10.54 14.51 5.45
CA ILE A 71 -10.93 13.77 6.66
C ILE A 71 -10.95 14.70 7.87
N LYS A 72 -12.03 14.65 8.66
CA LYS A 72 -12.17 15.42 9.92
C LYS A 72 -11.41 14.80 11.08
N GLN A 73 -11.23 13.48 11.05
CA GLN A 73 -10.56 12.70 12.08
C GLN A 73 -9.83 11.55 11.41
N VAL A 74 -8.63 11.21 11.90
CA VAL A 74 -7.88 10.07 11.39
C VAL A 74 -8.61 8.76 11.76
N PRO A 75 -8.84 7.84 10.81
CA PRO A 75 -9.46 6.56 11.12
C PRO A 75 -8.54 5.69 11.97
N HIS A 76 -9.14 4.96 12.91
CA HIS A 76 -8.41 3.95 13.68
C HIS A 76 -7.82 2.88 12.76
N PHE A 77 -6.65 2.32 13.09
CA PHE A 77 -5.92 1.37 12.23
C PHE A 77 -6.76 0.16 11.80
N THR A 78 -7.64 -0.34 12.67
CA THR A 78 -8.56 -1.45 12.34
C THR A 78 -9.60 -1.07 11.30
N THR A 79 -9.92 0.21 11.14
CA THR A 79 -10.86 0.69 10.11
C THR A 79 -10.25 0.53 8.73
N LEU A 80 -8.98 0.90 8.56
CA LEU A 80 -8.24 0.70 7.31
C LEU A 80 -8.08 -0.79 7.03
N HIS A 81 -7.68 -1.58 8.02
CA HIS A 81 -7.54 -3.04 7.87
C HIS A 81 -8.88 -3.74 7.52
N LYS A 82 -9.98 -3.36 8.18
CA LYS A 82 -11.32 -3.89 7.85
C LYS A 82 -11.82 -3.44 6.48
N PHE A 83 -11.32 -2.32 5.96
CA PHE A 83 -11.64 -1.87 4.60
C PHE A 83 -10.87 -2.69 3.57
N THR A 84 -9.56 -2.92 3.77
CA THR A 84 -8.76 -3.75 2.86
C THR A 84 -9.28 -5.18 2.77
N ASN A 85 -9.73 -5.75 3.89
CA ASN A 85 -10.29 -7.11 3.89
C ASN A 85 -11.60 -7.25 3.10
N ARG A 86 -12.27 -6.16 2.73
CA ARG A 86 -13.48 -6.19 1.89
C ARG A 86 -13.19 -6.07 0.40
N ILE A 87 -11.99 -5.61 0.05
CA ILE A 87 -11.59 -5.39 -1.34
C ILE A 87 -10.74 -6.59 -1.77
N SER A 88 -10.99 -7.07 -3.00
CA SER A 88 -10.14 -8.10 -3.60
C SER A 88 -8.69 -7.61 -3.66
N SER A 89 -7.73 -8.44 -3.20
CA SER A 89 -6.31 -8.13 -3.27
C SER A 89 -5.85 -7.84 -4.70
N PHE A 90 -6.37 -8.59 -5.68
CA PHE A 90 -6.12 -8.35 -7.10
C PHE A 90 -6.60 -6.97 -7.55
N TYR A 91 -7.80 -6.58 -7.13
CA TYR A 91 -8.38 -5.29 -7.46
C TYR A 91 -7.57 -4.14 -6.85
N PHE A 92 -7.22 -4.27 -5.57
CA PHE A 92 -6.40 -3.31 -4.86
C PHE A 92 -5.01 -3.16 -5.51
N ASN A 93 -4.34 -4.27 -5.82
CA ASN A 93 -3.03 -4.24 -6.49
C ASN A 93 -3.11 -3.56 -7.86
N SER A 94 -4.18 -3.80 -8.63
CA SER A 94 -4.40 -3.13 -9.90
C SER A 94 -4.50 -1.60 -9.72
N LEU A 95 -5.27 -1.13 -8.73
CA LEU A 95 -5.38 0.29 -8.41
C LEU A 95 -4.05 0.88 -7.93
N LEU A 96 -3.30 0.15 -7.11
CA LEU A 96 -1.98 0.58 -6.64
C LEU A 96 -1.01 0.75 -7.81
N HIS A 97 -0.93 -0.23 -8.71
CA HIS A 97 -0.10 -0.15 -9.91
C HIS A 97 -0.52 1.01 -10.83
N GLN A 98 -1.82 1.23 -11.02
CA GLN A 98 -2.33 2.37 -11.78
C GLN A 98 -1.92 3.71 -11.14
N THR A 99 -2.03 3.80 -9.81
CA THR A 99 -1.65 5.00 -9.06
C THR A 99 -0.17 5.28 -9.20
N LEU A 100 0.68 4.28 -8.96
CA LEU A 100 2.14 4.40 -9.11
C LEU A 100 2.53 4.76 -10.55
N LYS A 101 1.90 4.13 -11.55
CA LYS A 101 2.15 4.45 -12.96
C LYS A 101 1.82 5.90 -13.26
N LEU A 102 0.68 6.41 -12.82
CA LEU A 102 0.29 7.81 -13.03
C LEU A 102 1.23 8.77 -12.29
N PHE A 103 1.58 8.45 -11.04
CA PHE A 103 2.48 9.25 -10.22
C PHE A 103 3.87 9.39 -10.86
N TYR A 104 4.49 8.28 -11.26
CA TYR A 104 5.82 8.30 -11.91
C TYR A 104 5.79 8.74 -13.37
N SER A 105 4.64 8.68 -14.05
CA SER A 105 4.51 9.26 -15.40
C SER A 105 4.47 10.79 -15.37
N HIS A 106 3.96 11.38 -14.28
CA HIS A 106 3.86 12.82 -14.09
C HIS A 106 5.05 13.40 -13.31
N GLY A 107 5.71 12.59 -12.47
CA GLY A 107 6.90 12.96 -11.71
C GLY A 107 8.22 12.64 -12.43
N GLU A 108 9.34 12.82 -11.72
CA GLU A 108 10.67 12.45 -12.23
C GLU A 108 10.70 10.95 -12.61
N LYS A 109 11.10 10.67 -13.86
CA LYS A 109 11.32 9.30 -14.32
C LYS A 109 12.44 8.69 -13.49
N ILE A 110 12.12 7.78 -12.57
CA ILE A 110 13.14 6.95 -11.92
C ILE A 110 13.68 6.01 -13.00
N PRO A 111 14.94 6.14 -13.44
CA PRO A 111 15.42 5.47 -14.65
C PRO A 111 15.65 3.96 -14.45
N LEU A 112 15.66 3.47 -13.21
CA LEU A 112 15.91 2.05 -12.92
C LEU A 112 15.36 1.70 -11.53
N VAL A 113 14.29 0.91 -11.47
CA VAL A 113 13.86 0.24 -10.24
C VAL A 113 14.28 -1.21 -10.36
N ALA A 114 15.37 -1.59 -9.70
CA ALA A 114 15.70 -3.00 -9.50
C ALA A 114 14.70 -3.55 -8.47
N ILE A 115 13.73 -4.34 -8.94
CA ILE A 115 12.82 -5.09 -8.07
C ILE A 115 13.62 -6.29 -7.56
N ASP A 116 14.27 -6.15 -6.41
CA ASP A 116 14.79 -7.31 -5.69
C ASP A 116 13.59 -8.05 -5.09
N SER A 117 13.29 -9.23 -5.62
CA SER A 117 12.30 -10.13 -5.06
C SER A 117 12.76 -10.52 -3.66
N SER A 118 12.22 -9.84 -2.65
CA SER A 118 12.49 -10.12 -1.24
C SER A 118 12.16 -11.56 -0.89
N GLY A 119 13.19 -12.40 -1.02
CA GLY A 119 13.55 -13.49 -0.14
C GLY A 119 12.41 -14.33 0.43
N PHE A 120 11.90 -15.28 -0.37
CA PHE A 120 12.03 -16.65 0.14
C PHE A 120 13.52 -16.97 0.10
N THR A 121 14.24 -16.65 1.17
CA THR A 121 15.59 -17.20 1.34
C THR A 121 15.41 -18.71 1.43
N GLY A 122 15.71 -19.42 0.35
CA GLY A 122 15.85 -20.88 0.32
C GLY A 122 17.07 -21.35 1.11
N GLY A 123 17.27 -20.81 2.31
CA GLY A 123 18.35 -21.15 3.24
C GLY A 123 18.07 -22.42 4.05
N HIS A 124 16.91 -23.05 3.85
CA HIS A 124 16.63 -24.38 4.37
C HIS A 124 16.24 -25.30 3.21
N CYS A 125 17.24 -25.78 2.48
CA CYS A 125 17.07 -26.98 1.67
C CYS A 125 17.20 -28.19 2.60
N SER A 126 16.17 -29.03 2.66
CA SER A 126 16.28 -30.33 3.33
C SER A 126 17.39 -31.16 2.64
N TYR A 127 18.11 -31.97 3.42
CA TYR A 127 19.20 -32.83 2.92
C TYR A 127 18.80 -33.59 1.64
N TYR A 128 17.57 -34.09 1.61
CA TYR A 128 17.00 -34.83 0.49
C TYR A 128 16.92 -34.02 -0.82
N TYR A 129 16.59 -32.72 -0.77
CA TYR A 129 16.48 -31.86 -1.97
C TYR A 129 17.85 -31.54 -2.57
N SER A 130 18.87 -31.36 -1.72
CA SER A 130 20.25 -31.07 -2.12
C SER A 130 20.92 -32.28 -2.80
N VAL A 131 20.69 -33.49 -2.30
CA VAL A 131 21.21 -34.74 -2.90
C VAL A 131 20.65 -34.93 -4.32
N ARG A 132 19.36 -34.65 -4.55
CA ARG A 132 18.74 -34.85 -5.86
C ARG A 132 19.10 -33.80 -6.91
N THR A 133 19.43 -32.58 -6.49
CA THR A 133 19.79 -31.47 -7.40
C THR A 133 21.30 -31.29 -7.56
N GLY A 134 22.12 -32.11 -6.90
CA GLY A 134 23.59 -32.05 -6.95
C GLY A 134 24.18 -30.78 -6.31
N LYS A 135 23.37 -29.98 -5.62
CA LYS A 135 23.81 -28.74 -4.98
C LYS A 135 24.47 -29.10 -3.65
N LYS A 136 25.78 -28.82 -3.52
CA LYS A 136 26.53 -29.07 -2.27
C LYS A 136 25.96 -28.20 -1.16
N VAL A 137 25.51 -28.82 -0.07
CA VAL A 137 25.18 -28.10 1.17
C VAL A 137 26.51 -27.70 1.81
N HIS A 138 26.83 -26.41 1.82
CA HIS A 138 27.98 -25.94 2.58
C HIS A 138 27.56 -25.84 4.05
N CYS A 139 27.71 -26.94 4.79
CA CYS A 139 27.55 -26.93 6.24
C CYS A 139 28.86 -26.45 6.87
N ASN A 140 28.98 -25.13 7.11
CA ASN A 140 29.98 -24.66 8.08
C ASN A 140 29.37 -24.77 9.47
N TRP A 141 29.69 -25.87 10.15
CA TRP A 141 29.62 -25.97 11.60
C TRP A 141 31.05 -25.81 12.13
N PHE A 142 31.38 -24.60 12.57
CA PHE A 142 32.29 -24.31 13.67
C PHE A 142 31.92 -22.94 14.25
#